data_AF-A0A8D8LUK1-F1
#
_entry.id   AF-A0A8D8LUK1-F1
#
_cell.length_a   1.000
_cell.length_b   1.000
_cell.length_c   1.000
_cell.angle_alpha   90.00
_cell.angle_beta   90.00
_cell.angle_gamma   90.00
#
_symmetry.space_group_name_H-M   'P 1'
#
loop_
_entity.id
_entity.type
_entity.pdbx_description
1 polymer ?
#
loop_
_entity_poly.entity_id
_entity_poly.type
_entity_poly.pdbx_seq_one_letter_code
_entity_poly.pdbx_strand_id
1 'polypeptide(L)'
;NFQWTDGVFGVALSPVEKDGYRTLYFHPLSSTKEFAVSTKILQNKTIASDRYYEFKVLGSRGPNSQAGAASLDDKTGVLFYSQINKNGVGCWNSFHSKKYSEDTNDLVATDERTLVFPSEVKVDKEGILWVVSDKMPVFTRRGFNQDDVNQRIFRTPVSDAVRGTRCALPLQEVTLRS
;
A
#
# COMPACT_ATOMS: atom_id res chain seq x y z
N ASN A 1 21.57 0.94 13.03
CA ASN A 1 20.62 0.51 11.99
C ASN A 1 19.30 0.20 12.69
N PHE A 2 18.20 0.87 12.34
CA PHE A 2 16.89 0.66 12.95
C PHE A 2 16.05 -0.24 12.03
N GLN A 3 15.36 -1.24 12.60
CA GLN A 3 14.55 -2.21 11.87
C GLN A 3 13.25 -2.44 12.63
N TRP A 4 12.13 -2.43 11.91
CA TRP A 4 10.84 -2.85 12.46
C TRP A 4 10.83 -4.38 12.62
N THR A 5 10.23 -4.87 13.69
CA THR A 5 10.14 -6.32 13.97
C THR A 5 8.74 -6.88 13.77
N ASP A 6 7.80 -6.05 13.32
CA ASP A 6 6.38 -6.37 13.25
C ASP A 6 6.05 -7.28 12.07
N GLY A 7 5.08 -8.17 12.31
CA GLY A 7 4.52 -9.12 11.33
C GLY A 7 3.53 -8.44 10.37
N VAL A 8 2.52 -9.20 9.92
CA VAL A 8 1.47 -8.71 9.00
C VAL A 8 0.88 -7.40 9.50
N PHE A 9 0.89 -6.37 8.66
CA PHE A 9 0.52 -5.02 9.03
C PHE A 9 -0.42 -4.39 8.00
N GLY A 10 0.02 -4.30 6.74
CA GLY A 10 -0.78 -3.77 5.65
C GLY A 10 -1.69 -4.84 5.06
N VAL A 11 -2.97 -4.51 4.87
CA VAL A 11 -3.94 -5.33 4.14
C VAL A 11 -4.77 -4.44 3.20
N ALA A 12 -5.05 -4.93 2.00
CA ALA A 12 -5.91 -4.25 1.04
C ALA A 12 -6.68 -5.29 0.20
N LEU A 13 -7.91 -4.96 -0.15
CA LEU A 13 -8.75 -5.82 -0.97
C LEU A 13 -8.82 -5.29 -2.40
N SER A 14 -8.74 -6.20 -3.38
CA SER A 14 -9.13 -5.89 -4.76
C SER A 14 -10.64 -5.65 -4.86
N PRO A 15 -11.14 -5.19 -6.02
CA PRO A 15 -12.55 -5.32 -6.34
C PRO A 15 -13.01 -6.78 -6.31
N VAL A 16 -14.33 -6.96 -6.27
CA VAL A 16 -14.96 -8.28 -6.39
C VAL A 16 -14.67 -8.85 -7.78
N GLU A 17 -14.12 -10.05 -7.81
CA GLU A 17 -13.83 -10.83 -9.01
C GLU A 17 -15.08 -11.59 -9.48
N LYS A 18 -14.99 -12.23 -10.66
CA LYS A 18 -16.14 -12.92 -11.29
C LYS A 18 -16.74 -14.05 -10.46
N ASP A 19 -15.94 -14.64 -9.57
CA ASP A 19 -16.37 -15.73 -8.68
C ASP A 19 -17.02 -15.23 -7.39
N GLY A 20 -17.17 -13.91 -7.22
CA GLY A 20 -17.78 -13.27 -6.06
C GLY A 20 -16.82 -13.02 -4.89
N TYR A 21 -15.55 -13.39 -5.02
CA TYR A 21 -14.53 -13.18 -4.00
C TYR A 21 -13.59 -12.03 -4.37
N ARG A 22 -12.65 -11.69 -3.49
CA ARG A 22 -11.64 -10.66 -3.72
C ARG A 22 -10.26 -11.28 -3.57
N THR A 23 -9.26 -10.67 -4.19
CA THR A 23 -7.87 -10.88 -3.81
C THR A 23 -7.56 -9.99 -2.59
N LEU A 24 -7.07 -10.58 -1.51
CA LEU A 24 -6.47 -9.87 -0.38
C LEU A 24 -4.97 -9.73 -0.64
N TYR A 25 -4.50 -8.49 -0.80
CA TYR A 25 -3.10 -8.13 -0.74
C TYR A 25 -2.69 -7.87 0.70
N PHE A 26 -1.53 -8.37 1.11
CA PHE A 26 -1.02 -8.15 2.46
C PHE A 26 0.50 -8.23 2.54
N HIS A 27 1.07 -7.57 3.54
CA HIS A 27 2.50 -7.61 3.82
C HIS A 27 2.85 -7.36 5.30
N PRO A 28 3.95 -7.96 5.79
CA PRO A 28 4.53 -7.57 7.06
C PRO A 28 5.22 -6.21 7.03
N LEU A 29 5.20 -5.48 8.15
CA LEU A 29 5.92 -4.20 8.30
C LEU A 29 7.42 -4.39 8.11
N SER A 30 7.96 -5.50 8.64
CA SER A 30 9.37 -5.85 8.56
C SER A 30 9.79 -6.50 7.23
N SER A 31 8.94 -6.44 6.19
CA SER A 31 9.18 -7.10 4.90
C SER A 31 9.04 -6.16 3.72
N THR A 32 9.83 -6.42 2.68
CA THR A 32 9.73 -5.75 1.37
C THR A 32 8.88 -6.53 0.38
N LYS A 33 8.32 -7.68 0.78
CA LYS A 33 7.52 -8.56 -0.08
C LYS A 33 6.03 -8.22 0.01
N GLU A 34 5.33 -8.45 -1.09
CA GLU A 34 3.86 -8.43 -1.13
C GLU A 34 3.35 -9.86 -1.31
N PHE A 35 2.23 -10.15 -0.67
CA PHE A 35 1.56 -11.42 -0.73
C PHE A 35 0.12 -11.24 -1.21
N ALA A 36 -0.45 -12.29 -1.78
CA ALA A 36 -1.83 -12.31 -2.21
C ALA A 36 -2.49 -13.64 -1.86
N VAL A 37 -3.77 -13.59 -1.52
CA VAL A 37 -4.61 -14.79 -1.33
C VAL A 37 -6.06 -14.44 -1.70
N SER A 38 -6.80 -15.39 -2.26
CA SER A 38 -8.24 -15.20 -2.47
C SER A 38 -8.98 -15.22 -1.13
N THR A 39 -9.92 -14.30 -0.93
CA THR A 39 -10.79 -14.29 0.26
C THR A 39 -11.67 -15.54 0.35
N LYS A 40 -11.86 -16.29 -0.75
CA LYS A 40 -12.52 -17.60 -0.74
C LYS A 40 -11.83 -18.59 0.21
N ILE A 41 -10.50 -18.53 0.27
CA ILE A 41 -9.69 -19.38 1.16
C ILE A 41 -9.89 -18.93 2.61
N LEU A 42 -9.85 -17.62 2.86
CA LEU A 42 -9.96 -17.05 4.21
C LEU A 42 -11.35 -17.21 4.83
N GLN A 43 -12.40 -17.13 4.02
CA GLN A 43 -13.79 -17.28 4.47
C GLN A 43 -14.18 -18.74 4.75
N ASN A 44 -13.29 -19.70 4.45
CA ASN A 44 -13.50 -21.11 4.76
C ASN A 44 -12.42 -21.62 5.73
N LYS A 45 -12.80 -21.74 7.01
CA LYS A 45 -11.89 -22.12 8.11
C LYS A 45 -11.15 -23.44 7.85
N THR A 46 -11.82 -24.45 7.31
CA THR A 46 -11.21 -25.76 7.06
C THR A 46 -10.14 -25.67 5.97
N ILE A 47 -10.39 -24.87 4.93
CA ILE A 47 -9.44 -24.67 3.83
C ILE A 47 -8.25 -23.82 4.28
N ALA A 48 -8.50 -22.78 5.07
CA ALA A 48 -7.47 -21.84 5.52
C ALA A 48 -6.35 -22.51 6.33
N SER A 49 -6.65 -23.56 7.12
CA SER A 49 -5.68 -24.26 7.95
C SER A 49 -4.74 -25.18 7.15
N ASP A 50 -5.24 -25.79 6.06
CA ASP A 50 -4.51 -26.87 5.36
C ASP A 50 -3.95 -26.42 4.00
N ARG A 51 -4.27 -25.21 3.54
CA ARG A 51 -3.88 -24.70 2.21
C ARG A 51 -2.95 -23.49 2.25
N TYR A 52 -1.87 -23.59 3.03
CA TYR A 52 -0.85 -22.53 3.10
C TYR A 52 -0.24 -22.17 1.73
N TYR A 53 -0.23 -23.10 0.77
CA TYR A 53 0.26 -22.88 -0.60
C TYR A 53 -0.62 -21.94 -1.43
N GLU A 54 -1.86 -21.64 -1.00
CA GLU A 54 -2.74 -20.67 -1.66
C GLU A 54 -2.30 -19.22 -1.40
N PHE A 55 -1.49 -18.99 -0.36
CA PHE A 55 -0.87 -17.71 -0.07
C PHE A 55 0.33 -17.53 -0.99
N LYS A 56 0.19 -16.65 -1.98
CA LYS A 56 1.20 -16.45 -3.03
C LYS A 56 2.10 -15.28 -2.67
N VAL A 57 3.39 -15.46 -2.85
CA VAL A 57 4.36 -14.36 -2.86
C VAL A 57 4.29 -13.70 -4.23
N LEU A 58 3.92 -12.41 -4.30
CA LEU A 58 3.88 -11.67 -5.56
C LEU A 58 5.27 -11.23 -6.01
N GLY A 59 6.12 -10.85 -5.05
CA GLY A 59 7.48 -10.37 -5.32
C GLY A 59 7.97 -9.41 -4.24
N SER A 60 8.79 -8.42 -4.62
CA SER A 60 9.40 -7.47 -3.68
C SER A 60 9.50 -6.05 -4.25
N ARG A 61 9.31 -5.04 -3.39
CA ARG A 61 9.54 -3.61 -3.66
C ARG A 61 11.02 -3.19 -3.64
N GLY A 62 11.94 -4.14 -3.42
CA GLY A 62 13.39 -3.90 -3.39
C GLY A 62 13.96 -3.62 -2.00
N PRO A 63 15.26 -3.32 -1.89
CA PRO A 63 15.89 -2.97 -0.62
C PRO A 63 15.27 -1.71 0.04
N ASN A 64 15.25 -1.67 1.37
CA ASN A 64 14.77 -0.52 2.18
C ASN A 64 13.36 -0.04 1.81
N SER A 65 12.47 -0.97 1.46
CA SER A 65 11.10 -0.69 0.98
C SER A 65 10.00 -1.35 1.81
N GLN A 66 10.26 -1.51 3.10
CA GLN A 66 9.28 -1.92 4.10
C GLN A 66 8.01 -1.08 3.97
N ALA A 67 6.87 -1.76 4.03
CA ALA A 67 5.57 -1.15 3.79
C ALA A 67 4.66 -1.29 5.01
N GLY A 68 3.87 -0.25 5.28
CA GLY A 68 2.95 -0.21 6.42
C GLY A 68 1.49 -0.27 5.99
N ALA A 69 0.71 0.74 6.36
CA ALA A 69 -0.69 0.80 5.99
C ALA A 69 -0.88 0.76 4.46
N ALA A 70 -1.97 0.13 4.00
CA ALA A 70 -2.25 -0.06 2.60
C ALA A 70 -3.73 0.12 2.28
N SER A 71 -4.01 0.53 1.04
CA SER A 71 -5.36 0.64 0.50
C SER A 71 -5.31 0.61 -1.02
N LEU A 72 -6.31 -0.02 -1.63
CA LEU A 72 -6.42 -0.14 -3.07
C LEU A 72 -7.59 0.72 -3.56
N ASP A 73 -7.37 1.42 -4.67
CA ASP A 73 -8.44 2.07 -5.42
C ASP A 73 -9.14 1.07 -6.34
N ASP A 74 -10.41 0.76 -6.05
CA ASP A 74 -11.18 -0.25 -6.80
C ASP A 74 -11.32 0.13 -8.29
N LYS A 75 -11.31 1.43 -8.63
CA LYS A 75 -11.51 1.91 -10.00
C LYS A 75 -10.26 1.73 -10.87
N THR A 76 -9.10 2.11 -10.35
CA THR A 76 -7.83 2.09 -11.11
C THR A 76 -6.99 0.85 -10.87
N GLY A 77 -7.27 0.09 -9.80
CA GLY A 77 -6.49 -1.07 -9.39
C GLY A 77 -5.15 -0.70 -8.74
N VAL A 78 -4.94 0.58 -8.43
CA VAL A 78 -3.72 1.06 -7.79
C VAL A 78 -3.77 0.73 -6.30
N LEU A 79 -2.84 -0.10 -5.87
CA LEU A 79 -2.53 -0.36 -4.48
C LEU A 79 -1.54 0.71 -3.99
N PHE A 80 -1.98 1.52 -3.02
CA PHE A 80 -1.12 2.43 -2.28
C PHE A 80 -0.70 1.82 -0.96
N TYR A 81 0.51 2.15 -0.51
CA TYR A 81 1.04 1.71 0.77
C TYR A 81 2.03 2.72 1.34
N SER A 82 2.12 2.83 2.66
CA SER A 82 3.13 3.67 3.28
C SER A 82 4.52 3.06 3.15
N GLN A 83 5.54 3.89 2.94
CA GLN A 83 6.95 3.54 2.85
C GLN A 83 7.71 4.27 3.96
N ILE A 84 7.56 3.77 5.19
CA ILE A 84 8.06 4.40 6.42
C ILE A 84 9.57 4.66 6.39
N ASN A 85 10.35 3.78 5.76
CA ASN A 85 11.81 3.95 5.64
C ASN A 85 12.21 4.94 4.54
N LYS A 86 11.26 5.35 3.70
CA LYS A 86 11.47 6.33 2.62
C LYS A 86 10.71 7.64 2.87
N ASN A 87 10.18 7.83 4.09
CA ASN A 87 9.35 8.98 4.46
C ASN A 87 8.30 9.30 3.38
N GLY A 88 7.56 8.28 2.92
CA GLY A 88 6.78 8.43 1.70
C GLY A 88 5.62 7.46 1.54
N VAL A 89 4.92 7.60 0.43
CA VAL A 89 3.82 6.73 0.00
C VAL A 89 4.18 6.13 -1.35
N GLY A 90 4.09 4.81 -1.44
CA GLY A 90 4.34 4.05 -2.66
C GLY A 90 3.04 3.63 -3.35
N CYS A 91 3.18 3.21 -4.59
CA CYS A 91 2.09 2.67 -5.40
C CYS A 91 2.53 1.45 -6.22
N TRP A 92 1.56 0.62 -6.58
CA TRP A 92 1.64 -0.42 -7.61
C TRP A 92 0.28 -0.61 -8.28
N ASN A 93 0.24 -0.79 -9.60
CA ASN A 93 -1.01 -0.98 -10.32
C ASN A 93 -1.24 -2.46 -10.67
N SER A 94 -2.21 -3.08 -9.97
CA SER A 94 -2.55 -4.50 -10.08
C SER A 94 -3.30 -4.88 -11.38
N PHE A 95 -3.88 -3.88 -12.06
CA PHE A 95 -4.56 -4.06 -13.34
C PHE A 95 -3.58 -3.98 -14.49
N HIS A 96 -2.56 -3.13 -14.36
CA HIS A 96 -1.55 -2.93 -15.40
C HIS A 96 -0.47 -4.02 -15.41
N SER A 97 0.01 -4.45 -14.23
CA SER A 97 1.10 -5.42 -14.15
C SER A 97 0.83 -6.50 -13.11
N LYS A 98 1.03 -7.76 -13.49
CA LYS A 98 1.06 -8.89 -12.54
C LYS A 98 2.44 -9.09 -11.91
N LYS A 99 3.49 -8.44 -12.44
CA LYS A 99 4.84 -8.48 -11.86
C LYS A 99 4.91 -7.49 -10.69
N TYR A 100 5.32 -7.99 -9.53
CA TYR A 100 5.54 -7.17 -8.33
C TYR A 100 7.05 -7.02 -8.08
N SER A 101 7.65 -5.96 -8.60
CA SER A 101 9.09 -5.70 -8.54
C SER A 101 9.39 -4.20 -8.38
N GLU A 102 10.65 -3.86 -8.12
CA GLU A 102 11.13 -2.47 -8.15
C GLU A 102 10.71 -1.72 -9.43
N ASP A 103 10.79 -2.39 -10.59
CA ASP A 103 10.45 -1.79 -11.89
C ASP A 103 8.95 -1.53 -12.11
N THR A 104 8.08 -2.01 -11.22
CA THR A 104 6.61 -1.87 -11.36
C THR A 104 5.98 -1.09 -10.23
N ASN A 105 6.78 -0.73 -9.23
CA ASN A 105 6.38 0.09 -8.10
C ASN A 105 6.98 1.49 -8.25
N ASP A 106 6.39 2.47 -7.59
CA ASP A 106 6.92 3.83 -7.55
C ASP A 106 6.60 4.54 -6.24
N LEU A 107 7.23 5.70 -6.00
CA LEU A 107 6.81 6.62 -4.95
C LEU A 107 5.92 7.71 -5.56
N VAL A 108 4.76 7.96 -4.94
CA VAL A 108 3.86 9.06 -5.32
C VAL A 108 4.11 10.33 -4.51
N ALA A 109 4.70 10.17 -3.32
CA ALA A 109 5.12 11.27 -2.47
C ALA A 109 6.26 10.83 -1.54
N THR A 110 7.19 11.73 -1.26
CA THR A 110 8.21 11.59 -0.22
C THR A 110 8.54 12.96 0.34
N ASP A 111 8.68 13.06 1.66
CA ASP A 111 9.14 14.28 2.33
C ASP A 111 9.59 13.98 3.76
N GLU A 112 10.83 14.35 4.09
CA GLU A 112 11.46 14.02 5.38
C GLU A 112 10.87 14.77 6.58
N ARG A 113 10.07 15.82 6.37
CA ARG A 113 9.49 16.65 7.44
C ARG A 113 8.02 16.34 7.69
N THR A 114 7.31 16.00 6.64
CA THR A 114 5.85 15.93 6.60
C THR A 114 5.32 14.51 6.49
N LEU A 115 6.14 13.57 5.99
CA LEU A 115 5.82 12.14 5.85
C LEU A 115 6.76 11.24 6.66
N VAL A 116 7.20 11.72 7.84
CA VAL A 116 8.12 11.02 8.76
C VAL A 116 7.63 9.62 9.10
N PHE A 117 6.34 9.48 9.37
CA PHE A 117 5.70 8.19 9.57
C PHE A 117 4.29 8.26 8.98
N PRO A 118 4.09 7.84 7.72
CA PRO A 118 2.77 7.73 7.12
C PRO A 118 2.06 6.53 7.75
N SER A 119 1.33 6.78 8.84
CA SER A 119 0.71 5.74 9.66
C SER A 119 -0.53 5.14 9.04
N GLU A 120 -1.23 5.87 8.16
CA GLU A 120 -2.41 5.37 7.45
C GLU A 120 -2.47 5.88 6.00
N VAL A 121 -2.96 5.02 5.12
CA VAL A 121 -3.25 5.30 3.71
C VAL A 121 -4.60 4.70 3.36
N LYS A 122 -5.52 5.50 2.83
CA LYS A 122 -6.86 5.07 2.43
C LYS A 122 -7.27 5.72 1.11
N VAL A 123 -7.96 4.98 0.26
CA VAL A 123 -8.66 5.54 -0.90
C VAL A 123 -10.16 5.48 -0.64
N ASP A 124 -10.86 6.60 -0.83
CA ASP A 124 -12.32 6.65 -0.73
C ASP A 124 -13.02 6.29 -2.05
N LYS A 125 -14.36 6.26 -2.04
CA LYS A 125 -15.16 5.83 -3.19
C LYS A 125 -15.14 6.86 -4.33
N GLU A 126 -14.80 8.10 -4.01
CA GLU A 126 -14.66 9.21 -4.93
C GLU A 126 -13.31 9.16 -5.67
N GLY A 127 -12.38 8.31 -5.22
CA GLY A 127 -11.05 8.17 -5.82
C GLY A 127 -10.07 9.21 -5.28
N ILE A 128 -10.24 9.63 -4.03
CA ILE A 128 -9.31 10.48 -3.31
C ILE A 128 -8.42 9.60 -2.43
N LEU A 129 -7.12 9.74 -2.60
CA LEU A 129 -6.10 9.19 -1.72
C LEU A 129 -5.98 10.08 -0.49
N TRP A 130 -6.12 9.48 0.68
CA TRP A 130 -5.92 10.07 2.00
C TRP A 130 -4.69 9.48 2.67
N VAL A 131 -3.87 10.33 3.28
CA VAL A 131 -2.66 9.91 4.01
C VAL A 131 -2.65 10.59 5.35
N VAL A 132 -2.55 9.82 6.42
CA VAL A 132 -2.26 10.34 7.76
C VAL A 132 -0.79 10.12 8.03
N SER A 133 -0.08 11.18 8.43
CA SER A 133 1.28 11.07 8.89
C SER A 133 1.47 11.70 10.25
N ASP A 134 2.23 11.00 11.09
CA ASP A 134 2.66 11.48 12.39
C ASP A 134 4.18 11.36 12.53
N LYS A 135 4.67 11.57 13.76
CA LYS A 135 6.09 11.46 14.11
C LYS A 135 6.32 10.37 15.17
N MET A 136 5.55 9.27 15.16
CA MET A 136 5.67 8.20 16.14
C MET A 136 7.11 7.72 16.40
N PRO A 137 7.97 7.48 15.37
CA PRO A 137 9.36 7.10 15.61
C PRO A 137 10.19 8.16 16.34
N VAL A 138 9.78 9.43 16.29
CA VAL A 138 10.39 10.54 17.03
C VAL A 138 9.84 10.56 18.45
N PHE A 139 8.53 10.43 18.65
CA PHE A 139 7.90 10.44 19.98
C PHE A 139 8.48 9.37 20.89
N THR A 140 8.66 8.15 20.38
CA THR A 140 9.21 7.02 21.14
C THR A 140 10.68 7.24 21.56
N ARG A 141 11.42 8.12 20.86
CA ARG A 141 12.85 8.35 21.12
C ARG A 141 13.16 9.67 21.83
N ARG A 142 12.44 10.74 21.50
CA ARG A 142 12.71 12.12 21.95
C ARG A 142 11.55 12.75 22.73
N GLY A 143 10.44 12.02 22.89
CA GLY A 143 9.22 12.55 23.48
C GLY A 143 8.37 13.36 22.49
N PHE A 144 7.19 13.76 22.95
CA PHE A 144 6.24 14.55 22.18
C PHE A 144 6.51 16.05 22.37
N ASN A 145 6.83 16.76 21.29
CA ASN A 145 7.01 18.21 21.34
C ASN A 145 5.69 18.93 21.01
N GLN A 146 5.06 19.55 22.00
CA GLN A 146 3.76 20.21 21.82
C GLN A 146 3.81 21.45 20.91
N ASP A 147 4.99 22.04 20.72
CA ASP A 147 5.18 23.26 19.93
C ASP A 147 5.38 22.99 18.42
N ASP A 148 5.32 21.72 18.00
CA ASP A 148 5.54 21.29 16.62
C ASP A 148 4.26 20.70 16.01
N VAL A 149 4.16 20.74 14.67
CA VAL A 149 3.09 20.04 13.93
C VAL A 149 3.42 18.55 13.92
N ASN A 150 2.70 17.81 14.75
CA ASN A 150 2.96 16.40 15.07
C ASN A 150 2.16 15.41 14.23
N GLN A 151 1.03 15.84 13.69
CA GLN A 151 0.13 15.04 12.88
C GLN A 151 -0.30 15.85 11.66
N ARG A 152 -0.42 15.19 10.52
CA ARG A 152 -0.84 15.78 9.26
C ARG A 152 -1.78 14.83 8.54
N ILE A 153 -2.75 15.40 7.84
CA ILE A 153 -3.66 14.67 6.96
C ILE A 153 -3.52 15.30 5.57
N PHE A 154 -3.19 14.49 4.59
CA PHE A 154 -3.10 14.87 3.19
C PHE A 154 -4.21 14.22 2.40
N ARG A 155 -4.62 14.87 1.32
CA ARG A 155 -5.51 14.26 0.34
C ARG A 155 -5.17 14.71 -1.08
N THR A 156 -5.38 13.84 -2.05
CA THR A 156 -5.20 14.16 -3.47
C THR A 156 -6.02 13.19 -4.32
N PRO A 157 -6.55 13.59 -5.49
CA PRO A 157 -7.11 12.63 -6.44
C PRO A 157 -6.09 11.54 -6.80
N VAL A 158 -6.54 10.28 -6.88
CA VAL A 158 -5.69 9.14 -7.27
C VAL A 158 -5.01 9.39 -8.61
N SER A 159 -5.74 9.97 -9.58
CA SER A 159 -5.21 10.32 -10.90
C SER A 159 -4.06 11.33 -10.84
N ASP A 160 -4.09 12.24 -9.86
CA ASP A 160 -3.02 13.21 -9.66
C ASP A 160 -1.83 12.58 -8.96
N ALA A 161 -2.08 11.72 -7.95
CA ALA A 161 -1.03 11.03 -7.21
C ALA A 161 -0.15 10.16 -8.10
N VAL A 162 -0.75 9.41 -9.04
CA VAL A 162 0.00 8.47 -9.90
C VAL A 162 0.54 9.12 -11.18
N ARG A 163 0.27 10.41 -11.42
CA ARG A 163 0.65 11.08 -12.66
C ARG A 163 2.17 11.06 -12.85
N GLY A 164 2.61 10.52 -13.99
CA GLY A 164 4.04 10.43 -14.32
C GLY A 164 4.78 9.31 -13.58
N THR A 165 4.09 8.47 -12.81
CA THR A 165 4.69 7.30 -12.16
C THR A 165 4.40 6.04 -12.96
N ARG A 166 5.07 4.93 -12.58
CA ARG A 166 4.82 3.61 -13.16
C ARG A 166 3.42 3.03 -12.84
N CYS A 167 2.67 3.68 -11.95
CA CYS A 167 1.36 3.22 -11.50
C CYS A 167 0.19 3.82 -12.30
N ALA A 168 0.46 4.86 -13.10
CA ALA A 168 -0.54 5.40 -14.01
C ALA A 168 -0.93 4.35 -15.06
N LEU A 169 -2.22 4.29 -15.41
CA LEU A 169 -2.67 3.50 -16.55
C LEU A 169 -2.09 4.09 -17.85
N PRO A 170 -1.69 3.26 -18.83
CA PRO A 170 -1.34 3.75 -20.16
C PRO A 170 -2.50 4.52 -20.79
N LEU A 171 -2.22 5.61 -21.50
CA LEU A 171 -3.24 6.47 -22.14
C LEU A 171 -4.23 5.71 -23.04
N GLN A 172 -3.81 4.59 -23.64
CA GLN A 172 -4.66 3.74 -24.47
C GLN A 172 -5.72 2.96 -23.68
N GLU A 173 -5.45 2.59 -22.42
CA GLU A 173 -6.39 1.82 -21.59
C GLU A 173 -7.43 2.69 -20.90
N VAL A 174 -7.15 3.99 -20.72
CA VAL A 174 -8.09 4.98 -20.18
C VAL A 174 -9.29 5.15 -21.10
N THR A 175 -9.06 5.17 -22.41
CA THR A 175 -10.10 5.41 -23.44
C THR A 175 -11.07 4.24 -23.60
N LEU A 176 -10.67 3.03 -23.21
CA LEU A 176 -11.50 1.81 -23.31
C LEU A 176 -12.40 1.59 -22.09
N ARG A 177 -12.24 2.38 -21.02
CA ARG A 177 -12.96 2.23 -19.75
C ARG A 177 -13.84 3.43 -19.38
N SER A 178 -13.78 4.51 -20.17
CA SER A 178 -14.68 5.67 -20.14
C SER A 178 -15.89 5.46 -21.04
#